data_AF-A0A1G6AYR6-F1
#
_entry.id   AF-A0A1G6AYR6-F1
#
_cell.length_a   1.000
_cell.length_b   1.000
_cell.length_c   1.000
_cell.angle_alpha   90.00
_cell.angle_beta   90.00
_cell.angle_gamma   90.00
#
_symmetry.space_group_name_H-M   'P 1'
#
loop_
_entity.id
_entity.type
_entity.pdbx_description
1 polymer ?
#
loop_
_entity_poly.entity_id
_entity_poly.type
_entity_poly.pdbx_seq_one_letter_code
_entity_poly.pdbx_strand_id
1 'polypeptide(L)'
;MYTRQRRQSPLRLLWLPLATAAFVGYFGYHAYSGVYGVPALKRMQGEVVELKTRLDNLREQRAVLEKRVSYLKPDSLDADILDIEARTSLNLVRPDEVVISFGAVQHSRDKSLD
;
A
#
# COMPACT_ATOMS: atom_id res chain seq x y z
N MET A 1 -7.15 87.26 21.24
CA MET A 1 -6.54 85.91 21.25
C MET A 1 -7.26 85.06 20.22
N TYR A 2 -6.55 84.54 19.21
CA TYR A 2 -7.13 83.73 18.14
C TYR A 2 -6.79 82.26 18.39
N THR A 3 -7.75 81.45 18.83
CA THR A 3 -7.54 80.02 19.06
C THR A 3 -7.93 79.25 17.81
N ARG A 4 -6.93 78.79 17.04
CA ARG A 4 -7.12 78.02 15.82
C ARG A 4 -7.46 76.56 16.16
N GLN A 5 -8.75 76.23 16.26
CA GLN A 5 -9.20 74.86 16.53
C GLN A 5 -9.08 73.99 15.27
N ARG A 6 -8.10 73.08 15.28
CA ARG A 6 -7.84 72.13 14.19
C ARG A 6 -8.91 71.04 14.22
N ARG A 7 -9.86 71.09 13.28
CA ARG A 7 -10.86 70.03 13.08
C ARG A 7 -10.14 68.73 12.68
N GLN A 8 -10.14 67.74 13.57
CA GLN A 8 -9.59 66.43 13.27
C GLN A 8 -10.62 65.67 12.43
N SER A 9 -10.25 65.31 11.21
CA SER A 9 -11.15 64.59 10.31
C SER A 9 -11.27 63.12 10.75
N PRO A 10 -12.49 62.59 11.01
CA PRO A 10 -12.69 61.20 11.41
C PRO A 10 -12.35 60.21 10.30
N LEU A 11 -12.20 60.67 9.05
CA LEU A 11 -11.75 59.87 7.91
C LEU A 11 -10.37 59.24 8.16
N ARG A 12 -9.47 59.93 8.87
CA ARG A 12 -8.16 59.38 9.24
C ARG A 12 -8.23 58.36 10.37
N LEU A 13 -9.40 58.14 10.97
CA LEU A 13 -9.59 57.07 11.96
C LEU A 13 -10.24 55.83 11.32
N LEU A 14 -11.00 56.01 10.24
CA LEU A 14 -11.72 54.94 9.54
C LEU A 14 -10.86 54.14 8.55
N TRP A 15 -9.72 54.67 8.11
CA TRP A 15 -8.85 53.92 7.18
C TRP A 15 -8.27 52.64 7.80
N LEU A 16 -7.93 52.68 9.10
CA LEU A 16 -7.31 51.56 9.81
C LEU A 16 -8.25 50.35 9.91
N PRO A 17 -9.51 50.47 10.39
CA PRO A 17 -10.43 49.35 10.40
C PRO A 17 -10.80 48.87 8.99
N LEU A 18 -10.88 49.79 8.01
CA LEU A 18 -11.16 49.42 6.62
C LEU A 18 -10.03 48.58 6.01
N ALA A 19 -8.78 48.98 6.22
CA ALA A 19 -7.61 48.22 5.78
C ALA A 19 -7.53 46.85 6.48
N THR A 20 -7.89 46.79 7.76
CA THR A 20 -7.89 45.55 8.54
C THR A 20 -8.98 44.60 8.03
N ALA A 21 -10.18 45.10 7.76
CA ALA A 21 -11.27 44.31 7.19
C ALA A 21 -10.92 43.75 5.80
N ALA A 22 -10.27 44.55 4.95
CA ALA A 22 -9.78 44.10 3.65
C ALA A 22 -8.73 42.99 3.79
N PHE A 23 -7.79 43.13 4.73
CA PHE A 23 -6.77 42.12 5.02
C PHE A 23 -7.37 40.80 5.53
N VAL A 24 -8.31 40.89 6.47
CA VAL A 24 -9.02 39.71 7.01
C VAL A 24 -9.84 39.02 5.92
N GLY A 25 -10.54 39.77 5.07
CA GLY A 25 -11.28 39.22 3.93
C GLY A 25 -10.37 38.51 2.93
N TYR A 26 -9.24 39.12 2.58
CA TYR A 26 -8.24 38.54 1.68
C TYR A 26 -7.67 37.23 2.24
N PHE A 27 -7.24 37.25 3.51
CA PHE A 27 -6.71 36.04 4.15
C PHE A 27 -7.78 34.98 4.37
N GLY A 28 -9.02 35.35 4.69
CA GLY A 28 -10.14 34.40 4.81
C GLY A 28 -10.45 33.72 3.48
N TYR A 29 -10.51 34.49 2.38
CA TYR A 29 -10.70 33.97 1.03
C TYR A 29 -9.54 33.05 0.60
N HIS A 30 -8.30 33.43 0.87
CA HIS A 30 -7.13 32.62 0.56
C HIS A 30 -6.97 31.41 1.48
N ALA A 31 -7.44 31.45 2.72
CA ALA A 31 -7.49 30.28 3.60
C ALA A 31 -8.51 29.25 3.09
N TYR A 32 -9.61 29.70 2.48
CA TYR A 32 -10.61 28.83 1.85
C TYR A 32 -10.13 28.29 0.49
N SER A 33 -9.52 29.14 -0.33
CA SER A 33 -9.10 28.83 -1.72
C SER A 33 -7.66 28.29 -1.83
N GLY A 34 -6.89 28.34 -0.75
CA GLY A 34 -5.48 27.96 -0.73
C GLY A 34 -5.28 26.45 -0.63
N VAL A 35 -4.10 26.00 -1.05
CA VAL A 35 -3.65 24.59 -1.07
C VAL A 35 -3.69 23.91 0.31
N TYR A 36 -3.89 24.67 1.39
CA TYR A 36 -4.01 24.19 2.78
C TYR A 36 -5.42 24.33 3.39
N GLY A 37 -6.41 24.81 2.61
CA GLY A 37 -7.79 24.94 3.06
C GLY A 37 -8.51 23.60 3.19
N VAL A 38 -9.72 23.61 3.78
CA VAL A 38 -10.65 22.46 3.96
C VAL A 38 -10.65 21.40 2.83
N PRO A 39 -10.56 21.73 1.53
CA PRO A 39 -10.44 20.72 0.46
C PRO A 39 -9.12 19.90 0.44
N ALA A 40 -8.02 20.43 0.98
CA ALA A 40 -6.73 19.72 1.07
C ALA A 40 -6.79 18.56 2.06
N LEU A 41 -7.51 18.75 3.17
CA LEU A 41 -7.78 17.70 4.15
C LEU A 41 -8.59 16.56 3.51
N LYS A 42 -9.55 16.88 2.62
CA LYS A 42 -10.34 15.88 1.90
C LYS A 42 -9.51 15.06 0.91
N ARG A 43 -8.55 15.68 0.20
CA ARG A 43 -7.65 14.95 -0.72
C ARG A 43 -6.70 14.02 0.04
N MET A 44 -6.11 14.51 1.14
CA MET A 44 -5.24 13.70 2.01
C MET A 44 -5.99 12.53 2.65
N GLN A 45 -7.24 12.73 3.05
CA GLN A 45 -8.08 11.63 3.56
C GLN A 45 -8.38 10.56 2.50
N GLY A 46 -8.55 10.95 1.23
CA GLY A 46 -8.72 10.00 0.14
C GLY A 46 -7.51 9.10 -0.07
N GLU A 47 -6.31 9.69 -0.10
CA GLU A 47 -5.05 8.94 -0.26
C GLU A 47 -4.77 8.01 0.94
N VAL A 48 -5.13 8.44 2.16
CA VAL A 48 -4.98 7.60 3.37
C VAL A 48 -5.88 6.37 3.31
N VAL A 49 -7.09 6.48 2.77
CA VAL A 49 -8.00 5.33 2.63
C VAL A 49 -7.44 4.34 1.60
N GLU A 50 -6.96 4.82 0.46
CA GLU A 50 -6.38 3.95 -0.57
C GLU A 50 -5.11 3.23 -0.08
N LEU A 51 -4.20 3.94 0.61
CA LEU A 51 -2.99 3.34 1.18
C LEU A 51 -3.31 2.31 2.26
N LYS A 52 -4.32 2.55 3.11
CA LYS A 52 -4.76 1.59 4.12
C LYS A 52 -5.29 0.30 3.48
N THR A 53 -6.13 0.42 2.45
CA THR A 53 -6.66 -0.75 1.73
C THR A 53 -5.53 -1.57 1.09
N ARG A 54 -4.53 -0.90 0.48
CA ARG A 54 -3.36 -1.60 -0.07
C ARG A 54 -2.54 -2.30 1.03
N LEU A 55 -2.36 -1.65 2.17
CA LEU A 55 -1.62 -2.19 3.31
C LEU A 55 -2.31 -3.44 3.88
N ASP A 56 -3.63 -3.41 4.03
CA ASP A 56 -4.39 -4.55 4.53
C ASP A 56 -4.32 -5.76 3.58
N ASN A 57 -4.45 -5.53 2.27
CA ASN A 57 -4.25 -6.58 1.25
C ASN A 57 -2.83 -7.19 1.31
N LEU A 58 -1.80 -6.35 1.45
CA LEU A 58 -0.40 -6.79 1.57
C LEU A 58 -0.16 -7.57 2.87
N ARG A 59 -0.81 -7.20 3.97
CA ARG A 59 -0.74 -7.93 5.24
C ARG A 59 -1.38 -9.31 5.14
N GLU A 60 -2.51 -9.43 4.47
CA GLU A 60 -3.17 -10.72 4.25
C GLU A 60 -2.28 -11.65 3.42
N GLN A 61 -1.68 -11.14 2.34
CA GLN A 61 -0.70 -11.90 1.55
C GLN A 61 0.51 -12.33 2.38
N ARG A 62 1.04 -11.42 3.22
CA ARG A 62 2.15 -11.74 4.13
C ARG A 62 1.76 -12.84 5.11
N ALA A 63 0.56 -12.80 5.69
CA ALA A 63 0.10 -13.82 6.64
C ALA A 63 -0.01 -15.21 5.98
N VAL A 64 -0.52 -15.28 4.75
CA VAL A 64 -0.57 -16.53 3.97
C VAL A 64 0.83 -17.05 3.66
N LEU A 65 1.75 -16.16 3.28
CA LEU A 65 3.12 -16.54 2.96
C LEU A 65 3.90 -16.96 4.21
N GLU A 66 3.73 -16.27 5.34
CA GLU A 66 4.33 -16.62 6.62
C GLU A 66 3.87 -18.01 7.10
N LYS A 67 2.60 -18.35 6.89
CA LYS A 67 2.08 -19.69 7.17
C LYS A 67 2.71 -20.76 6.26
N ARG A 68 3.01 -20.44 5.00
CA ARG A 68 3.73 -21.34 4.08
C ARG A 68 5.19 -21.48 4.46
N VAL A 69 5.85 -20.37 4.81
CA VAL A 69 7.25 -20.35 5.25
C VAL A 69 7.40 -21.06 6.60
N SER A 70 6.42 -21.01 7.49
CA SER A 70 6.47 -21.80 8.73
C SER A 70 6.49 -23.30 8.48
N TYR A 71 5.88 -23.79 7.39
CA TYR A 71 6.02 -25.19 6.99
C TYR A 71 7.38 -25.53 6.36
N LEU A 72 8.15 -24.52 5.95
CA LEU A 72 9.46 -24.66 5.31
C LEU A 72 10.62 -24.29 6.25
N LYS A 73 10.34 -23.93 7.51
CA LYS A 73 11.37 -23.50 8.46
C LYS A 73 12.23 -24.70 8.91
N PRO A 74 13.57 -24.57 8.88
CA PRO A 74 14.50 -25.67 9.11
C PRO A 74 14.67 -26.11 10.57
N ASP A 75 14.06 -25.43 11.54
CA ASP A 75 13.94 -25.98 12.91
C ASP A 75 13.05 -27.25 12.95
N SER A 76 12.32 -27.52 11.85
CA SER A 76 11.71 -28.81 11.54
C SER A 76 12.13 -29.30 10.15
N LEU A 77 13.42 -29.17 9.78
CA LEU A 77 13.93 -29.79 8.56
C LEU A 77 13.78 -31.31 8.72
N ASP A 78 12.75 -31.86 8.11
CA ASP A 78 12.32 -33.22 8.35
C ASP A 78 13.37 -34.18 7.79
N ALA A 79 13.96 -35.01 8.65
CA ALA A 79 14.99 -35.97 8.27
C ALA A 79 14.49 -36.91 7.16
N ASP A 80 13.18 -37.15 7.14
CA ASP A 80 12.50 -37.97 6.13
C ASP A 80 12.56 -37.34 4.73
N ILE A 81 12.49 -36.01 4.61
CA ILE A 81 12.59 -35.33 3.30
C ILE A 81 14.02 -35.41 2.75
N LEU A 82 15.02 -35.28 3.63
CA LEU A 82 16.43 -35.47 3.25
C LEU A 82 16.70 -36.93 2.83
N ASP A 83 16.10 -37.89 3.53
CA ASP A 83 16.22 -39.31 3.22
C ASP A 83 15.57 -39.66 1.87
N ILE A 84 14.43 -39.06 1.55
CA ILE A 84 13.80 -39.18 0.22
C ILE A 84 14.68 -38.61 -0.88
N GLU A 85 15.20 -37.39 -0.70
CA GLU A 85 16.04 -36.73 -1.72
C GLU A 85 17.35 -37.49 -1.93
N ALA A 86 17.96 -37.98 -0.85
CA ALA A 86 19.18 -38.79 -0.90
C ALA A 86 18.96 -40.13 -1.60
N ARG A 87 17.87 -40.85 -1.26
CA ARG A 87 17.52 -42.12 -1.91
C ARG A 87 17.14 -41.93 -3.38
N THR A 88 16.40 -40.88 -3.70
CA THR A 88 16.02 -40.56 -5.09
C THR A 88 17.26 -40.24 -5.93
N SER A 89 18.19 -39.42 -5.40
CA SER A 89 19.44 -39.06 -6.09
C SER A 89 20.36 -40.25 -6.33
N LEU A 90 20.39 -41.20 -5.38
CA LEU A 90 21.20 -42.41 -5.47
C LEU A 90 20.48 -43.59 -6.12
N ASN A 91 19.24 -43.39 -6.59
CA ASN A 91 18.36 -44.42 -7.14
C ASN A 91 18.25 -45.67 -6.24
N LEU A 92 18.18 -45.44 -4.92
CA LEU A 92 18.11 -46.46 -3.87
C LEU A 92 16.65 -46.66 -3.43
N VAL A 93 16.22 -47.92 -3.38
CA VAL A 93 14.86 -48.33 -3.00
C VAL A 93 14.97 -49.43 -1.94
N ARG A 94 14.10 -49.42 -0.92
CA ARG A 94 14.11 -50.47 0.10
C ARG A 94 13.60 -51.81 -0.46
N PRO A 95 13.99 -52.96 0.12
CA PRO A 95 13.60 -54.28 -0.38
C PRO A 95 12.07 -54.51 -0.43
N ASP A 96 11.31 -53.75 0.34
CA ASP A 96 9.86 -53.79 0.50
C ASP A 96 9.11 -52.68 -0.28
N GLU A 97 9.83 -51.83 -1.01
CA GLU A 97 9.25 -50.71 -1.77
C GLU A 97 9.10 -51.06 -3.27
N VAL A 98 7.94 -50.70 -3.87
CA VAL A 98 7.65 -50.91 -5.29
C VAL A 98 7.60 -49.57 -6.01
N VAL A 99 8.49 -49.35 -6.98
CA VAL A 99 8.48 -48.16 -7.84
C VAL A 99 7.56 -48.38 -9.04
N ILE A 100 6.45 -47.64 -9.10
CA ILE A 100 5.55 -47.62 -10.25
C ILE A 100 5.96 -46.46 -11.16
N SER A 101 6.76 -46.73 -12.19
CA SER A 101 6.96 -45.79 -13.28
C SER A 101 5.75 -45.88 -14.22
N PHE A 102 4.95 -44.82 -14.28
CA PHE A 102 3.93 -44.69 -15.32
C PHE A 102 4.66 -44.49 -16.64
N GLY A 103 4.84 -45.60 -17.36
CA GLY A 103 5.52 -45.65 -18.66
C GLY A 103 4.97 -44.61 -19.61
N ALA A 104 5.89 -44.02 -20.39
CA ALA A 104 5.62 -43.05 -21.44
C ALA A 104 4.33 -43.39 -22.18
N VAL A 105 3.44 -42.40 -22.33
CA VAL A 105 2.26 -42.47 -23.19
C VAL A 105 2.70 -43.06 -24.53
N GLN A 106 2.32 -44.31 -24.78
CA GLN A 106 2.59 -45.01 -26.02
C GLN A 106 1.82 -44.25 -27.11
N HIS A 107 2.49 -43.33 -27.80
CA HIS A 107 1.92 -42.63 -28.95
C HIS A 107 1.75 -43.70 -30.04
N SER A 108 0.54 -44.23 -30.14
CA SER A 108 0.09 -45.23 -31.10
C SER A 108 0.41 -44.75 -32.51
N ARG A 109 1.48 -45.33 -33.06
CA ARG A 109 1.88 -45.21 -34.46
C ARG A 109 0.96 -46.14 -35.27
N ASP A 110 -0.25 -45.68 -35.54
CA ASP A 110 -1.08 -46.28 -36.57
C ASP A 110 -1.66 -45.20 -37.48
N LYS A 111 -0.92 -44.93 -38.55
CA LYS A 111 -1.49 -44.35 -39.76
C LYS A 111 -0.65 -44.82 -40.95
N SER A 112 -0.74 -46.11 -41.22
CA SER A 112 -0.39 -46.65 -42.52
C SER A 112 -1.47 -47.67 -42.90
N LEU A 113 -2.08 -47.43 -44.07
CA LEU A 113 -3.09 -48.24 -44.77
C LEU A 113 -4.55 -47.85 -44.49
N ASP A 114 -5.00 -46.75 -45.12
CA ASP A 114 -5.98 -46.77 -46.23
C ASP A 114 -6.18 -45.36 -46.81
#